data_AF-A0A529TVA2-F1
#
_entry.id   AF-A0A529TVA2-F1
#
_cell.length_a   1.000
_cell.length_b   1.000
_cell.length_c   1.000
_cell.angle_alpha   90.00
_cell.angle_beta   90.00
_cell.angle_gamma   90.00
#
_symmetry.space_group_name_H-M   'P 1'
#
loop_
_entity.id
_entity.type
_entity.pdbx_description
1 polymer ?
#
loop_
_entity_poly.entity_id
_entity_poly.type
_entity_poly.pdbx_seq_one_letter_code
_entity_poly.pdbx_strand_id
1 'polypeptide(L)'
;RMINKTIEIYEGLEAETGQPVGWHKCGQLRIANSRDRLDEYKSYMSVAEVQGMRAQLLTPDEARKLWPLLDNKEMLGALYHPDDGHIAPADVTHAMAKGARDLGAKVYLNTEVTGFKRTAGGEWLVHTNKGDITCEHVICATGNYARQTGELLGLDIPAIPILHQYWITEAVPEVVERKRAGRPEMPILRDEGFEGYLREEGDGLMFGPYERTEHLKLFAEDGVPAWFGADLLEEDFEAVSWNWEQALRLVPALGRVGIKANVRGPFQMTADELPLMGPAWGLPNVWLAEGVPGGILWGGTIGYYLSERVVEGGNSLDTSDLDPRRFGDYANKEWTRAKVREAWGTHAEQKYPGQDMPAARPQKTAPSYDRLTELGAVWGVLNGWEMPNWFARGGVEAKDQYSWRWTPKGNLVGEEVLAVRNAVGLVEMTPMTKFEVSGPNAARWLDRIIANRLPAVGKVTLAHHLTANGGVQAEYMVARLGEDLFYLI
;
A
#
# COMPACT_ATOMS: atom_id res chain seq x y z
N ARG A 1 2.88 7.13 -11.16
CA ARG A 1 1.66 7.26 -11.98
C ARG A 1 0.42 7.49 -11.14
N MET A 2 0.07 6.57 -10.23
CA MET A 2 -1.10 6.72 -9.36
C MET A 2 -1.07 7.98 -8.49
N ILE A 3 0.04 8.24 -7.78
CA ILE A 3 0.18 9.48 -6.99
C ILE A 3 0.01 10.73 -7.87
N ASN A 4 0.64 10.76 -9.05
CA ASN A 4 0.47 11.88 -10.00
C ASN A 4 -0.99 12.08 -10.41
N LYS A 5 -1.79 11.02 -10.55
CA LYS A 5 -3.23 11.14 -10.83
C LYS A 5 -3.98 11.79 -9.67
N THR A 6 -3.64 11.49 -8.41
CA THR A 6 -4.19 12.20 -7.26
C THR A 6 -3.82 13.68 -7.30
N ILE A 7 -2.54 14.01 -7.56
CA ILE A 7 -2.07 15.40 -7.66
C ILE A 7 -2.82 16.14 -8.78
N GLU A 8 -2.94 15.55 -9.96
CA GLU A 8 -3.68 16.10 -11.11
C GLU A 8 -5.13 16.43 -10.73
N ILE A 9 -5.82 15.51 -10.05
CA ILE A 9 -7.21 15.72 -9.60
C ILE A 9 -7.27 16.87 -8.59
N TYR A 10 -6.37 16.88 -7.60
CA TYR A 10 -6.37 17.89 -6.54
C TYR A 10 -6.03 19.29 -7.07
N GLU A 11 -5.08 19.40 -8.02
CA GLU A 11 -4.72 20.67 -8.68
C GLU A 11 -5.89 21.23 -9.52
N GLY A 12 -6.73 20.36 -10.10
CA GLY A 12 -7.89 20.78 -10.88
C GLY A 12 -9.13 21.15 -10.05
N LEU A 13 -9.21 20.68 -8.80
CA LEU A 13 -10.45 20.67 -8.04
C LEU A 13 -10.97 22.07 -7.67
N GLU A 14 -10.07 23.03 -7.41
CA GLU A 14 -10.48 24.42 -7.13
C GLU A 14 -11.10 25.08 -8.37
N ALA A 15 -10.52 24.84 -9.56
CA ALA A 15 -11.06 25.37 -10.81
C ALA A 15 -12.44 24.77 -11.14
N GLU A 16 -12.65 23.49 -10.82
CA GLU A 16 -13.91 22.80 -11.04
C GLU A 16 -15.00 23.23 -10.04
N THR A 17 -14.65 23.36 -8.77
CA THR A 17 -15.62 23.50 -7.68
C THR A 17 -15.76 24.94 -7.15
N GLY A 18 -14.79 25.80 -7.44
CA GLY A 18 -14.65 27.14 -6.86
C GLY A 18 -14.26 27.14 -5.38
N GLN A 19 -13.88 25.99 -4.81
CA GLN A 19 -13.44 25.86 -3.42
C GLN A 19 -11.93 25.69 -3.34
N PRO A 20 -11.21 26.54 -2.58
CA PRO A 20 -9.79 26.34 -2.34
C PRO A 20 -9.57 25.04 -1.57
N VAL A 21 -8.55 24.29 -1.98
CA VAL A 21 -8.23 22.97 -1.41
C VAL A 21 -6.97 22.99 -0.54
N GLY A 22 -6.32 24.15 -0.44
CA GLY A 22 -5.08 24.31 0.33
C GLY A 22 -3.96 23.42 -0.21
N TRP A 23 -3.76 23.35 -1.53
CA TRP A 23 -2.65 22.61 -2.15
C TRP A 23 -1.35 23.42 -2.08
N HIS A 24 -0.33 22.85 -1.43
CA HIS A 24 1.00 23.43 -1.28
C HIS A 24 2.03 22.54 -2.00
N LYS A 25 2.34 22.88 -3.26
CA LYS A 25 3.35 22.21 -4.08
C LYS A 25 4.78 22.61 -3.69
N CYS A 26 5.16 22.30 -2.45
CA CYS A 26 6.48 22.62 -1.87
C CYS A 26 7.56 21.59 -2.22
N GLY A 27 7.17 20.44 -2.76
CA GLY A 27 8.03 19.29 -3.03
C GLY A 27 8.25 18.40 -1.81
N GLN A 28 9.01 17.32 -2.01
CA GLN A 28 9.41 16.38 -0.97
C GLN A 28 10.90 16.05 -1.09
N LEU A 29 11.61 16.08 0.04
CA LEU A 29 13.04 15.81 0.15
C LEU A 29 13.27 14.62 1.09
N ARG A 30 13.82 13.52 0.57
CA ARG A 30 14.17 12.32 1.35
C ARG A 30 15.69 12.24 1.50
N ILE A 31 16.19 12.15 2.73
CA ILE A 31 17.63 12.16 3.02
C ILE A 31 18.23 10.75 2.89
N ALA A 32 19.45 10.65 2.38
CA ALA A 32 20.24 9.42 2.39
C ALA A 32 21.40 9.53 3.39
N ASN A 33 21.25 8.89 4.55
CA ASN A 33 22.30 8.84 5.58
C ASN A 33 23.25 7.65 5.41
N SER A 34 22.89 6.67 4.60
CA SER A 34 23.66 5.46 4.38
C SER A 34 23.92 5.24 2.89
N ARG A 35 24.92 4.42 2.58
CA ARG A 35 25.21 4.06 1.19
C ARG A 35 24.04 3.30 0.57
N ASP A 36 23.44 2.38 1.31
CA ASP A 36 22.32 1.57 0.84
C ASP A 36 21.09 2.42 0.53
N ARG A 37 20.79 3.44 1.35
CA ARG A 37 19.69 4.37 1.07
C ARG A 37 19.94 5.21 -0.18
N LEU A 38 21.19 5.63 -0.39
CA LEU A 38 21.57 6.31 -1.63
C LEU A 38 21.45 5.38 -2.86
N ASP A 39 21.69 4.08 -2.71
CA ASP A 39 21.53 3.12 -3.80
C ASP A 39 20.06 2.79 -4.08
N GLU A 40 19.20 2.75 -3.06
CA GLU A 40 17.75 2.75 -3.23
C GLU A 40 17.32 3.94 -4.09
N TYR A 41 17.75 5.16 -3.74
CA TYR A 41 17.37 6.35 -4.49
C TYR A 41 17.89 6.34 -5.93
N LYS A 42 19.09 5.78 -6.18
CA LYS A 42 19.58 5.57 -7.55
C LYS A 42 18.75 4.56 -8.33
N SER A 43 18.39 3.44 -7.70
CA SER A 43 17.50 2.45 -8.32
C SER A 43 16.13 3.07 -8.64
N TYR A 44 15.62 3.89 -7.72
CA TYR A 44 14.36 4.59 -7.87
C TYR A 44 14.38 5.58 -9.06
N MET A 45 15.50 6.25 -9.34
CA MET A 45 15.60 7.16 -10.49
C MET A 45 15.26 6.49 -11.82
N SER A 46 15.67 5.23 -12.03
CA SER A 46 15.31 4.48 -13.23
C SER A 46 13.80 4.23 -13.34
N VAL A 47 13.14 3.95 -12.20
CA VAL A 47 11.68 3.84 -12.16
C VAL A 47 11.04 5.20 -12.45
N ALA A 48 11.52 6.28 -11.83
CA ALA A 48 10.99 7.62 -12.03
C ALA A 48 11.05 8.05 -13.51
N GLU A 49 12.17 7.81 -14.19
CA GLU A 49 12.36 8.11 -15.61
C GLU A 49 11.37 7.36 -16.50
N VAL A 50 11.25 6.03 -16.35
CA VAL A 50 10.31 5.20 -17.13
C VAL A 50 8.85 5.60 -16.87
N GLN A 51 8.55 6.07 -15.66
CA GLN A 51 7.20 6.50 -15.28
C GLN A 51 6.91 7.96 -15.63
N GLY A 52 7.88 8.70 -16.19
CA GLY A 52 7.75 10.12 -16.54
C GLY A 52 7.61 11.04 -15.32
N MET A 53 8.12 10.61 -14.17
CA MET A 53 8.05 11.36 -12.91
C MET A 53 9.33 12.16 -12.70
N ARG A 54 9.18 13.46 -12.40
CA ARG A 54 10.30 14.32 -12.06
C ARG A 54 10.82 13.95 -10.67
N ALA A 55 12.09 13.56 -10.63
CA ALA A 55 12.84 13.30 -9.42
C ALA A 55 14.30 13.71 -9.65
N GLN A 56 15.01 14.12 -8.60
CA GLN A 56 16.40 14.54 -8.68
C GLN A 56 17.20 13.94 -7.53
N LEU A 57 18.36 13.38 -7.83
CA LEU A 57 19.37 13.11 -6.81
C LEU A 57 20.15 14.39 -6.55
N LEU A 58 20.17 14.82 -5.30
CA LEU A 58 20.84 16.02 -4.86
C LEU A 58 22.10 15.68 -4.07
N THR A 59 23.12 16.51 -4.23
CA THR A 59 24.28 16.55 -3.34
C THR A 59 23.87 17.07 -1.96
N PRO A 60 24.67 16.79 -0.91
CA PRO A 60 24.44 17.35 0.42
C PRO A 60 24.29 18.89 0.45
N ASP A 61 25.05 19.62 -0.37
CA ASP A 61 24.98 21.08 -0.44
C ASP A 61 23.68 21.57 -1.09
N GLU A 62 23.19 20.87 -2.11
CA GLU A 62 21.90 21.18 -2.74
C GLU A 62 20.74 20.89 -1.79
N ALA A 63 20.77 19.77 -1.06
CA ALA A 63 19.78 19.44 -0.05
C ALA A 63 19.71 20.50 1.05
N ARG A 64 20.86 20.95 1.58
CA ARG A 64 20.92 22.04 2.58
C ARG A 64 20.45 23.39 2.07
N LYS A 65 20.57 23.67 0.77
CA LYS A 65 20.00 24.90 0.17
C LYS A 65 18.47 24.86 0.16
N LEU A 66 17.88 23.70 -0.09
CA LEU A 66 16.42 23.51 -0.02
C LEU A 66 15.91 23.49 1.42
N TRP A 67 16.67 22.87 2.33
CA TRP A 67 16.32 22.71 3.74
C TRP A 67 17.41 23.29 4.68
N PRO A 68 17.50 24.63 4.84
CA PRO A 68 18.60 25.25 5.56
C PRO A 68 18.56 25.09 7.09
N LEU A 69 17.44 24.60 7.67
CA LEU A 69 17.39 24.30 9.11
C LEU A 69 17.83 22.87 9.44
N LEU A 70 18.16 22.06 8.43
CA LEU A 70 18.67 20.70 8.60
C LEU A 70 20.18 20.72 8.88
N ASP A 71 20.57 20.43 10.12
CA ASP A 71 21.94 20.28 10.57
C ASP A 71 22.38 18.80 10.50
N ASN A 72 22.39 18.25 9.28
CA ASN A 72 22.89 16.91 9.01
C ASN A 72 24.17 17.01 8.15
N LYS A 73 25.32 16.88 8.82
CA LYS A 73 26.64 16.94 8.18
C LYS A 73 27.08 15.60 7.58
N GLU A 74 26.45 14.51 8.01
CA GLU A 74 26.82 13.14 7.63
C GLU A 74 26.01 12.64 6.43
N MET A 75 24.98 13.38 5.98
CA MET A 75 24.19 13.01 4.81
C MET A 75 25.07 12.78 3.57
N LEU A 76 24.77 11.72 2.82
CA LEU A 76 25.47 11.37 1.59
C LEU A 76 24.82 11.97 0.35
N GLY A 77 23.56 12.38 0.46
CA GLY A 77 22.77 13.00 -0.60
C GLY A 77 21.28 12.99 -0.24
N ALA A 78 20.45 13.34 -1.21
CA ALA A 78 18.99 13.30 -1.06
C ALA A 78 18.28 12.97 -2.37
N LEU A 79 17.05 12.47 -2.27
CA LEU A 79 16.10 12.36 -3.37
C LEU A 79 15.07 13.48 -3.25
N TYR A 80 14.88 14.26 -4.31
CA TYR A 80 13.97 15.40 -4.34
C TYR A 80 12.88 15.24 -5.40
N HIS A 81 11.63 15.38 -4.97
CA HIS A 81 10.44 15.41 -5.81
C HIS A 81 9.86 16.82 -5.82
N PRO A 82 10.05 17.60 -6.89
CA PRO A 82 9.61 19.00 -6.92
C PRO A 82 8.10 19.17 -7.07
N ASP A 83 7.40 18.14 -7.54
CA ASP A 83 5.97 18.24 -7.86
C ASP A 83 5.06 17.73 -6.73
N ASP A 84 5.66 17.23 -5.65
CA ASP A 84 4.96 16.76 -4.47
C ASP A 84 4.60 17.94 -3.54
N GLY A 85 3.90 17.64 -2.45
CA GLY A 85 3.43 18.67 -1.54
C GLY A 85 2.51 18.13 -0.46
N HIS A 86 1.82 19.06 0.20
CA HIS A 86 0.76 18.75 1.15
C HIS A 86 -0.53 19.47 0.78
N ILE A 87 -1.66 18.95 1.27
CA ILE A 87 -2.99 19.49 1.01
C ILE A 87 -3.81 19.47 2.29
N ALA A 88 -4.77 20.39 2.42
CA ALA A 88 -5.71 20.41 3.54
C ALA A 88 -6.76 19.28 3.38
N PRO A 89 -6.74 18.24 4.24
CA PRO A 89 -7.59 17.05 4.06
C PRO A 89 -9.10 17.35 4.11
N ALA A 90 -9.52 18.25 5.01
CA ALA A 90 -10.92 18.63 5.14
C ALA A 90 -11.40 19.41 3.90
N ASP A 91 -10.58 20.35 3.41
CA ASP A 91 -10.95 21.21 2.29
C ASP A 91 -11.07 20.41 0.99
N VAL A 92 -10.12 19.52 0.70
CA VAL A 92 -10.20 18.65 -0.48
C VAL A 92 -11.43 17.72 -0.41
N THR A 93 -11.76 17.20 0.77
CA THR A 93 -12.95 16.35 0.97
C THR A 93 -14.24 17.13 0.72
N HIS A 94 -14.33 18.35 1.24
CA HIS A 94 -15.49 19.21 1.01
C HIS A 94 -15.63 19.65 -0.44
N ALA A 95 -14.52 19.98 -1.11
CA ALA A 95 -14.50 20.32 -2.53
C ALA A 95 -14.96 19.14 -3.38
N MET A 96 -14.46 17.92 -3.13
CA MET A 96 -14.93 16.71 -3.80
C MET A 96 -16.42 16.45 -3.56
N ALA A 97 -16.90 16.59 -2.33
CA ALA A 97 -18.32 16.42 -2.00
C ALA A 97 -19.21 17.50 -2.65
N LYS A 98 -18.69 18.72 -2.87
CA LYS A 98 -19.38 19.73 -3.66
C LYS A 98 -19.44 19.35 -5.13
N GLY A 99 -18.31 19.03 -5.76
CA GLY A 99 -18.25 18.62 -7.17
C GLY A 99 -19.19 17.44 -7.47
N ALA A 100 -19.17 16.42 -6.61
CA ALA A 100 -20.08 15.28 -6.74
C ALA A 100 -21.56 15.68 -6.71
N ARG A 101 -21.96 16.59 -5.80
CA ARG A 101 -23.35 17.08 -5.71
C ARG A 101 -23.74 17.95 -6.90
N ASP A 102 -22.83 18.78 -7.39
CA ASP A 102 -23.06 19.61 -8.60
C ASP A 102 -23.32 18.73 -9.84
N LEU A 103 -22.77 17.51 -9.86
CA LEU A 103 -23.01 16.47 -10.87
C LEU A 103 -24.19 15.53 -10.55
N GLY A 104 -24.95 15.80 -9.48
CA GLY A 104 -26.19 15.08 -9.15
C GLY A 104 -26.06 13.95 -8.13
N ALA A 105 -24.87 13.72 -7.55
CA ALA A 105 -24.72 12.78 -6.45
C ALA A 105 -25.46 13.25 -5.19
N LYS A 106 -25.93 12.30 -4.37
CA LYS A 106 -26.60 12.58 -3.10
C LYS A 106 -25.70 12.16 -1.94
N VAL A 107 -25.45 13.08 -1.02
CA VAL A 107 -24.64 12.84 0.19
C VAL A 107 -25.56 12.84 1.40
N TYR A 108 -25.66 11.71 2.08
CA TYR A 108 -26.50 11.53 3.27
C TYR A 108 -25.63 11.42 4.52
N LEU A 109 -25.49 12.51 5.26
CA LEU A 109 -24.76 12.53 6.53
C LEU A 109 -25.63 11.99 7.68
N ASN A 110 -24.97 11.45 8.71
CA ASN A 110 -25.61 10.82 9.87
C ASN A 110 -26.56 9.68 9.44
N THR A 111 -26.20 8.96 8.37
CA THR A 111 -26.95 7.82 7.83
C THR A 111 -26.06 6.60 7.93
N GLU A 112 -26.18 5.89 9.04
CA GLU A 112 -25.33 4.73 9.35
C GLU A 112 -25.88 3.50 8.65
N VAL A 113 -25.01 2.77 7.95
CA VAL A 113 -25.33 1.46 7.37
C VAL A 113 -25.29 0.40 8.46
N THR A 114 -26.37 -0.36 8.60
CA THR A 114 -26.53 -1.38 9.65
C THR A 114 -26.63 -2.80 9.11
N GLY A 115 -26.67 -2.96 7.78
CA GLY A 115 -26.66 -4.28 7.17
C GLY A 115 -26.89 -4.25 5.65
N PHE A 116 -26.65 -5.38 5.02
CA PHE A 116 -26.82 -5.58 3.59
C PHE A 116 -27.66 -6.82 3.33
N LYS A 117 -28.49 -6.77 2.29
CA LYS A 117 -29.25 -7.92 1.81
C LYS A 117 -29.27 -7.93 0.30
N ARG A 118 -28.86 -9.05 -0.30
CA ARG A 118 -29.04 -9.25 -1.75
C ARG A 118 -30.49 -9.63 -2.05
N THR A 119 -31.12 -8.91 -2.96
CA THR A 119 -32.50 -9.18 -3.37
C THR A 119 -32.56 -10.35 -4.36
N ALA A 120 -33.76 -10.91 -4.56
CA ALA A 120 -33.96 -11.95 -5.57
C ALA A 120 -33.71 -11.44 -7.00
N GLY A 121 -33.84 -10.12 -7.23
CA GLY A 121 -33.52 -9.46 -8.50
C GLY A 121 -32.01 -9.25 -8.73
N GLY A 122 -31.17 -9.52 -7.73
CA GLY A 122 -29.72 -9.38 -7.82
C GLY A 122 -29.16 -8.05 -7.31
N GLU A 123 -30.03 -7.07 -7.05
CA GLU A 123 -29.70 -5.78 -6.42
C GLU A 123 -29.32 -5.95 -4.93
N TRP A 124 -28.78 -4.88 -4.36
CA TRP A 124 -28.45 -4.76 -2.95
C TRP A 124 -29.42 -3.83 -2.25
N LEU A 125 -30.02 -4.32 -1.16
CA LEU A 125 -30.76 -3.52 -0.19
C LEU A 125 -29.80 -3.19 0.96
N VAL A 126 -29.48 -1.91 1.12
CA VAL A 126 -28.63 -1.38 2.18
C VAL A 126 -29.53 -0.86 3.29
N HIS A 127 -29.46 -1.50 4.46
CA HIS A 127 -30.19 -1.08 5.64
C HIS A 127 -29.48 0.09 6.30
N THR A 128 -30.22 1.14 6.65
CA THR A 128 -29.68 2.29 7.37
C THR A 128 -30.57 2.70 8.53
N ASN A 129 -30.02 3.49 9.45
CA ASN A 129 -30.79 4.09 10.55
C ASN A 129 -31.86 5.11 10.08
N LYS A 130 -31.91 5.46 8.79
CA LYS A 130 -32.89 6.40 8.19
C LYS A 130 -33.74 5.79 7.08
N GLY A 131 -33.77 4.47 7.00
CA GLY A 131 -34.50 3.71 5.98
C GLY A 131 -33.59 3.04 4.97
N ASP A 132 -34.17 2.14 4.18
CA ASP A 132 -33.40 1.32 3.26
C ASP A 132 -33.10 2.03 1.94
N ILE A 133 -31.96 1.69 1.34
CA ILE A 133 -31.54 2.17 0.01
C ILE A 133 -31.31 0.95 -0.89
N THR A 134 -32.01 0.88 -2.02
CA THR A 134 -31.76 -0.13 -3.06
C THR A 134 -30.76 0.38 -4.08
N CYS A 135 -29.78 -0.45 -4.44
CA CYS A 135 -28.73 -0.12 -5.42
C CYS A 135 -28.22 -1.36 -6.16
N GLU A 136 -27.63 -1.16 -7.34
CA GLU A 136 -27.03 -2.25 -8.13
C GLU A 136 -25.60 -2.57 -7.70
N HIS A 137 -24.88 -1.55 -7.20
CA HIS A 137 -23.49 -1.63 -6.75
C HIS A 137 -23.32 -1.01 -5.36
N VAL A 138 -22.42 -1.60 -4.57
CA VAL A 138 -22.01 -1.11 -3.25
C VAL A 138 -20.51 -0.89 -3.26
N ILE A 139 -20.04 0.29 -2.84
CA ILE A 139 -18.62 0.57 -2.64
C ILE A 139 -18.38 0.80 -1.15
N CYS A 140 -17.55 -0.04 -0.53
CA CYS A 140 -17.12 0.11 0.85
C CYS A 140 -15.87 1.01 0.89
N ALA A 141 -16.01 2.20 1.49
CA ALA A 141 -14.94 3.17 1.73
C ALA A 141 -15.09 3.73 3.16
N THR A 142 -15.12 2.83 4.12
CA THR A 142 -15.56 3.08 5.51
C THR A 142 -14.40 3.36 6.47
N GLY A 143 -13.17 3.37 5.97
CA GLY A 143 -12.00 3.77 6.74
C GLY A 143 -11.88 2.87 7.96
N ASN A 144 -11.72 3.45 9.16
CA ASN A 144 -11.48 2.66 10.39
C ASN A 144 -12.53 1.55 10.66
N TYR A 145 -13.72 1.63 10.05
CA TYR A 145 -14.80 0.65 10.14
C TYR A 145 -14.74 -0.49 9.09
N ALA A 146 -13.68 -0.60 8.28
CA ALA A 146 -13.62 -1.58 7.19
C ALA A 146 -13.93 -3.01 7.64
N ARG A 147 -13.37 -3.46 8.77
CA ARG A 147 -13.66 -4.80 9.30
C ARG A 147 -15.12 -4.98 9.72
N GLN A 148 -15.70 -4.00 10.43
CA GLN A 148 -17.11 -4.05 10.84
C GLN A 148 -18.05 -4.03 9.63
N THR A 149 -17.72 -3.24 8.61
CA THR A 149 -18.48 -3.21 7.35
C THR A 149 -18.33 -4.52 6.58
N GLY A 150 -17.13 -5.10 6.59
CA GLY A 150 -16.85 -6.43 6.07
C GLY A 150 -17.70 -7.51 6.75
N GLU A 151 -17.79 -7.49 8.08
CA GLU A 151 -18.62 -8.43 8.85
C GLU A 151 -20.10 -8.39 8.45
N LEU A 152 -20.66 -7.20 8.21
CA LEU A 152 -22.03 -7.04 7.69
C LEU A 152 -22.24 -7.68 6.30
N LEU A 153 -21.17 -7.87 5.54
CA LEU A 153 -21.13 -8.50 4.23
C LEU A 153 -20.63 -9.96 4.27
N GLY A 154 -20.25 -10.47 5.45
CA GLY A 154 -19.65 -11.80 5.61
C GLY A 154 -18.19 -11.89 5.13
N LEU A 155 -17.44 -10.80 5.16
CA LEU A 155 -16.04 -10.70 4.78
C LEU A 155 -15.15 -10.44 6.00
N ASP A 156 -13.97 -11.05 6.05
CA ASP A 156 -12.89 -10.67 6.96
C ASP A 156 -11.88 -9.81 6.18
N ILE A 157 -12.02 -8.49 6.25
CA ILE A 157 -11.16 -7.56 5.52
C ILE A 157 -9.79 -7.45 6.23
N PRO A 158 -8.67 -7.74 5.54
CA PRO A 158 -7.33 -7.78 6.16
C PRO A 158 -6.71 -6.37 6.30
N ALA A 159 -7.41 -5.50 7.03
CA ALA A 159 -6.95 -4.16 7.37
C ALA A 159 -7.23 -3.87 8.85
N ILE A 160 -6.24 -3.35 9.58
CA ILE A 160 -6.37 -2.96 10.99
C ILE A 160 -5.84 -1.54 11.15
N PRO A 161 -6.61 -0.61 11.73
CA PRO A 161 -6.11 0.73 12.00
C PRO A 161 -4.93 0.74 12.96
N ILE A 162 -4.00 1.65 12.72
CA ILE A 162 -2.89 1.96 13.63
C ILE A 162 -3.06 3.37 14.19
N LEU A 163 -2.50 3.61 15.38
CA LEU A 163 -2.45 4.95 15.97
C LEU A 163 -1.18 5.66 15.54
N HIS A 164 -1.35 6.84 14.97
CA HIS A 164 -0.25 7.72 14.58
C HIS A 164 -0.51 9.14 15.04
N GLN A 165 0.57 9.90 15.20
CA GLN A 165 0.52 11.26 15.72
C GLN A 165 1.54 12.19 15.09
N TYR A 166 1.17 13.47 15.08
CA TYR A 166 2.07 14.56 14.72
C TYR A 166 1.84 15.77 15.62
N TRP A 167 2.84 16.62 15.69
CA TRP A 167 2.80 17.85 16.47
C TRP A 167 2.99 19.05 15.57
N ILE A 168 2.35 20.15 15.94
CA ILE A 168 2.50 21.46 15.31
C ILE A 168 3.16 22.37 16.33
N THR A 169 4.23 23.06 15.94
CA THR A 169 4.93 24.00 16.82
C THR A 169 4.27 25.38 16.83
N GLU A 170 4.68 26.20 17.79
CA GLU A 170 4.57 27.65 17.68
C GLU A 170 5.42 28.18 16.51
N ALA A 171 5.34 29.50 16.25
CA ALA A 171 6.07 30.13 15.16
C ALA A 171 7.59 29.96 15.31
N VAL A 172 8.24 29.44 14.28
CA VAL A 172 9.69 29.27 14.21
C VAL A 172 10.30 30.53 13.59
N PRO A 173 11.17 31.27 14.31
CA PRO A 173 11.71 32.56 13.83
C PRO A 173 12.32 32.49 12.42
N GLU A 174 13.03 31.40 12.12
CA GLU A 174 13.68 31.18 10.83
C GLU A 174 12.66 30.95 9.70
N VAL A 175 11.54 30.27 9.99
CA VAL A 175 10.43 30.08 9.03
C VAL A 175 9.77 31.43 8.75
N VAL A 176 9.48 32.21 9.79
CA VAL A 176 8.91 33.56 9.67
C VAL A 176 9.82 34.48 8.85
N GLU A 177 11.13 34.47 9.12
CA GLU A 177 12.11 35.28 8.39
C GLU A 177 12.18 34.87 6.92
N ARG A 178 12.23 33.57 6.63
CA ARG A 178 12.20 33.06 5.25
C ARG A 178 10.99 33.53 4.48
N LYS A 179 9.79 33.45 5.08
CA LYS A 179 8.55 33.93 4.46
C LYS A 179 8.56 35.44 4.23
N ARG A 180 9.02 36.23 5.21
CA ARG A 180 9.19 37.68 5.06
C ARG A 180 10.16 38.04 3.94
N ALA A 181 11.19 37.22 3.74
CA ALA A 181 12.16 37.37 2.65
C ALA A 181 11.67 36.82 1.30
N GLY A 182 10.40 36.39 1.20
CA GLY A 182 9.81 35.85 -0.03
C GLY A 182 10.45 34.53 -0.51
N ARG A 183 11.04 33.75 0.41
CA ARG A 183 11.61 32.45 0.06
C ARG A 183 10.50 31.42 -0.16
N PRO A 184 10.70 30.45 -1.07
CA PRO A 184 9.79 29.32 -1.21
C PRO A 184 9.67 28.54 0.10
N GLU A 185 8.47 27.97 0.31
CA GLU A 185 8.21 26.95 1.33
C GLU A 185 9.20 25.79 1.17
N MET A 186 9.75 25.31 2.28
CA MET A 186 10.66 24.17 2.29
C MET A 186 9.91 22.90 1.92
N PRO A 187 10.52 21.98 1.13
CA PRO A 187 9.87 20.72 0.79
C PRO A 187 9.61 19.87 2.04
N ILE A 188 8.65 18.95 1.98
CA ILE A 188 8.42 17.99 3.06
C ILE A 188 9.71 17.17 3.25
N LEU A 189 10.34 17.28 4.41
CA LEU A 189 11.53 16.52 4.78
C LEU A 189 11.12 15.15 5.29
N ARG A 190 11.72 14.09 4.75
CA ARG A 190 11.72 12.77 5.37
C ARG A 190 13.15 12.34 5.62
N ASP A 191 13.42 11.91 6.85
CA ASP A 191 14.74 11.49 7.26
C ASP A 191 14.62 10.31 8.23
N GLU A 192 15.31 9.22 7.91
CA GLU A 192 15.35 8.00 8.72
C GLU A 192 16.30 8.14 9.90
N GLY A 193 17.15 9.17 9.90
CA GLY A 193 17.94 9.53 11.07
C GLY A 193 17.07 9.87 12.27
N PHE A 194 15.84 10.36 12.05
CA PHE A 194 14.82 10.56 13.09
C PHE A 194 13.54 9.76 12.87
N GLU A 195 13.48 8.92 11.82
CA GLU A 195 12.34 8.08 11.47
C GLU A 195 11.01 8.87 11.47
N GLY A 196 10.89 9.86 10.60
CA GLY A 196 9.66 10.66 10.52
C GLY A 196 9.62 11.60 9.33
N TYR A 197 8.65 12.52 9.37
CA TYR A 197 8.51 13.60 8.40
C TYR A 197 8.34 14.97 9.07
N LEU A 198 8.90 16.01 8.44
CA LEU A 198 8.82 17.41 8.86
C LEU A 198 8.33 18.27 7.70
N ARG A 199 7.47 19.25 7.97
CA ARG A 199 7.07 20.27 6.98
C ARG A 199 6.76 21.60 7.64
N GLU A 200 6.69 22.67 6.86
CA GLU A 200 6.12 23.94 7.35
C GLU A 200 4.62 23.77 7.64
N GLU A 201 4.14 24.40 8.72
CA GLU A 201 2.72 24.46 9.09
C GLU A 201 2.44 25.84 9.70
N GLY A 202 1.67 26.67 8.99
CA GLY A 202 1.62 28.09 9.30
C GLY A 202 3.04 28.65 9.41
N ASP A 203 3.31 29.46 10.43
CA ASP A 203 4.64 30.03 10.69
C ASP A 203 5.58 29.11 11.49
N GLY A 204 5.18 27.87 11.75
CA GLY A 204 5.95 26.87 12.49
C GLY A 204 6.31 25.65 11.64
N LEU A 205 6.55 24.54 12.34
CA LEU A 205 6.82 23.23 11.76
C LEU A 205 5.78 22.22 12.24
N MET A 206 5.51 21.21 11.41
CA MET A 206 4.81 19.99 11.78
C MET A 206 5.79 18.82 11.77
N PHE A 207 5.85 18.05 12.86
CA PHE A 207 6.65 16.81 12.96
C PHE A 207 5.75 15.59 13.18
N GLY A 208 5.83 14.61 12.28
CA GLY A 208 5.19 13.31 12.41
C GLY A 208 6.22 12.19 12.49
N PRO A 209 6.57 11.70 13.70
CA PRO A 209 7.44 10.55 13.88
C PRO A 209 6.73 9.22 13.59
N TYR A 210 7.43 8.25 12.99
CA TYR A 210 6.92 6.90 12.77
C TYR A 210 7.13 6.05 14.02
N GLU A 211 6.03 5.51 14.56
CA GLU A 211 6.06 4.63 15.74
C GLU A 211 6.77 3.30 15.42
N ARG A 212 7.80 2.96 16.19
CA ARG A 212 8.49 1.68 16.09
C ARG A 212 7.64 0.51 16.55
N THR A 213 7.95 -0.69 16.08
CA THR A 213 7.18 -1.92 16.34
C THR A 213 6.85 -2.15 17.82
N GLU A 214 7.79 -1.91 18.73
CA GLU A 214 7.62 -2.11 20.18
C GLU A 214 6.69 -1.08 20.84
N HIS A 215 6.47 0.07 20.23
CA HIS A 215 5.65 1.17 20.76
C HIS A 215 4.34 1.36 19.98
N LEU A 216 4.25 0.83 18.77
CA LEU A 216 3.08 0.92 17.91
C LEU A 216 1.83 0.34 18.57
N LYS A 217 0.76 1.14 18.57
CA LYS A 217 -0.56 0.73 19.05
C LYS A 217 -1.49 0.54 17.88
N LEU A 218 -2.16 -0.62 17.85
CA LEU A 218 -3.28 -0.86 16.96
C LEU A 218 -4.54 -0.25 17.55
N PHE A 219 -5.50 0.04 16.69
CA PHE A 219 -6.80 0.58 17.06
C PHE A 219 -7.90 -0.24 16.42
N ALA A 220 -9.07 -0.27 17.09
CA ALA A 220 -10.26 -0.97 16.61
C ALA A 220 -10.01 -2.44 16.24
N GLU A 221 -9.10 -3.14 16.96
CA GLU A 221 -8.83 -4.57 16.73
C GLU A 221 -10.15 -5.38 16.84
N ASP A 222 -11.01 -5.03 17.79
CA ASP A 222 -12.33 -5.64 18.05
C ASP A 222 -13.49 -4.73 17.60
N GLY A 223 -13.25 -3.85 16.63
CA GLY A 223 -14.21 -2.85 16.16
C GLY A 223 -13.98 -1.46 16.75
N VAL A 224 -14.41 -0.45 15.99
CA VAL A 224 -14.30 0.96 16.39
C VAL A 224 -15.21 1.20 17.61
N PRO A 225 -14.69 1.79 18.70
CA PRO A 225 -15.50 2.10 19.87
C PRO A 225 -16.67 3.03 19.54
N ALA A 226 -17.83 2.80 20.15
CA ALA A 226 -19.06 3.57 19.89
C ALA A 226 -18.94 5.08 20.21
N TRP A 227 -17.96 5.47 21.03
CA TRP A 227 -17.68 6.87 21.36
C TRP A 227 -16.80 7.57 20.32
N PHE A 228 -16.13 6.83 19.43
CA PHE A 228 -15.17 7.39 18.49
C PHE A 228 -15.87 7.86 17.21
N GLY A 229 -15.62 9.10 16.79
CA GLY A 229 -16.13 9.65 15.54
C GLY A 229 -15.25 10.78 15.00
N ALA A 230 -15.54 12.03 15.40
CA ALA A 230 -14.78 13.21 15.01
C ALA A 230 -13.69 13.60 16.04
N ASP A 231 -13.27 12.62 16.84
CA ASP A 231 -12.42 12.81 18.01
C ASP A 231 -10.97 12.44 17.73
N LEU A 232 -10.06 13.09 18.45
CA LEU A 232 -8.65 12.74 18.53
C LEU A 232 -8.39 11.96 19.81
N LEU A 233 -7.30 11.21 19.82
CA LEU A 233 -6.86 10.46 20.99
C LEU A 233 -5.86 11.28 21.81
N GLU A 234 -5.74 10.94 23.10
CA GLU A 234 -4.74 11.54 23.97
C GLU A 234 -3.33 11.30 23.44
N GLU A 235 -2.49 12.33 23.43
CA GLU A 235 -1.08 12.28 23.04
C GLU A 235 -0.32 11.14 23.71
N ASP A 236 0.63 10.53 23.00
CA ASP A 236 1.51 9.48 23.51
C ASP A 236 2.97 9.78 23.16
N PHE A 237 3.54 10.79 23.80
CA PHE A 237 4.89 11.28 23.51
C PHE A 237 5.97 10.21 23.76
N GLU A 238 5.81 9.41 24.82
CA GLU A 238 6.77 8.36 25.19
C GLU A 238 7.01 7.36 24.05
N ALA A 239 5.96 7.00 23.30
CA ALA A 239 6.03 6.08 22.17
C ALA A 239 6.96 6.54 21.03
N VAL A 240 7.29 7.83 20.99
CA VAL A 240 8.09 8.46 19.92
C VAL A 240 9.18 9.39 20.46
N SER A 241 9.54 9.24 21.74
CA SER A 241 10.53 10.08 22.43
C SER A 241 11.90 10.02 21.74
N TRP A 242 12.34 8.84 21.33
CA TRP A 242 13.58 8.65 20.57
C TRP A 242 13.56 9.43 19.24
N ASN A 243 12.46 9.38 18.49
CA ASN A 243 12.33 10.09 17.21
C ASN A 243 12.46 11.60 17.43
N TRP A 244 11.83 12.12 18.49
CA TRP A 244 11.96 13.52 18.90
C TRP A 244 13.41 13.87 19.24
N GLU A 245 14.10 13.10 20.07
CA GLU A 245 15.51 13.35 20.40
C GLU A 245 16.39 13.45 19.14
N GLN A 246 16.17 12.56 18.16
CA GLN A 246 16.90 12.61 16.89
C GLN A 246 16.50 13.81 16.02
N ALA A 247 15.21 14.13 15.93
CA ALA A 247 14.72 15.27 15.16
C ALA A 247 15.24 16.60 15.73
N LEU A 248 15.31 16.73 17.05
CA LEU A 248 15.89 17.91 17.71
C LEU A 248 17.39 18.06 17.46
N ARG A 249 18.11 16.94 17.31
CA ARG A 249 19.53 16.94 16.95
C ARG A 249 19.73 17.39 15.50
N LEU A 250 18.92 16.89 14.57
CA LEU A 250 19.06 17.14 13.13
C LEU A 250 18.38 18.43 12.66
N VAL A 251 17.35 18.90 13.36
CA VAL A 251 16.64 20.16 13.08
C VAL A 251 16.50 20.96 14.38
N PRO A 252 17.58 21.59 14.88
CA PRO A 252 17.56 22.26 16.19
C PRO A 252 16.50 23.37 16.33
N ALA A 253 16.01 23.94 15.23
CA ALA A 253 14.93 24.91 15.24
C ALA A 253 13.62 24.35 15.82
N LEU A 254 13.38 23.04 15.62
CA LEU A 254 12.21 22.34 16.16
C LEU A 254 12.15 22.38 17.69
N GLY A 255 13.31 22.35 18.37
CA GLY A 255 13.40 22.33 19.84
C GLY A 255 13.51 23.69 20.51
N ARG A 256 13.53 24.78 19.75
CA ARG A 256 13.64 26.15 20.29
C ARG A 256 12.30 26.82 20.56
N VAL A 257 11.20 26.18 20.15
CA VAL A 257 9.84 26.73 20.21
C VAL A 257 8.90 25.79 20.96
N GLY A 258 7.79 26.32 21.45
CA GLY A 258 6.76 25.50 22.10
C GLY A 258 5.99 24.62 21.11
N ILE A 259 5.29 23.64 21.66
CA ILE A 259 4.29 22.85 20.93
C ILE A 259 2.96 23.59 21.01
N LYS A 260 2.35 23.84 19.84
CA LYS A 260 1.03 24.47 19.72
C LYS A 260 -0.10 23.45 19.80
N ALA A 261 0.07 22.28 19.18
CA ALA A 261 -0.94 21.23 19.15
C ALA A 261 -0.32 19.85 18.90
N ASN A 262 -1.01 18.81 19.34
CA ASN A 262 -0.81 17.42 18.94
C ASN A 262 -2.07 16.95 18.22
N VAL A 263 -1.89 16.13 17.19
CA VAL A 263 -2.97 15.37 16.56
C VAL A 263 -2.57 13.92 16.60
N ARG A 264 -3.33 13.11 17.34
CA ARG A 264 -3.19 11.67 17.37
C ARG A 264 -4.49 11.03 16.93
N GLY A 265 -4.43 10.20 15.90
CA GLY A 265 -5.61 9.60 15.30
C GLY A 265 -5.33 8.23 14.69
N PRO A 266 -6.37 7.40 14.58
CA PRO A 266 -6.29 6.15 13.84
C PRO A 266 -6.39 6.38 12.34
N PHE A 267 -5.58 5.66 11.58
CA PHE A 267 -5.80 5.46 10.15
C PHE A 267 -5.58 3.99 9.78
N GLN A 268 -6.18 3.58 8.67
CA GLN A 268 -6.16 2.19 8.25
C GLN A 268 -4.82 1.76 7.67
N MET A 269 -4.46 0.51 7.96
CA MET A 269 -3.25 -0.11 7.45
C MET A 269 -3.53 -1.56 7.00
N THR A 270 -2.81 -1.98 5.97
CA THR A 270 -2.76 -3.36 5.46
C THR A 270 -1.38 -3.96 5.71
N ALA A 271 -1.26 -5.27 5.52
CA ALA A 271 -0.03 -6.02 5.76
C ALA A 271 1.17 -5.63 4.87
N ASP A 272 0.92 -4.93 3.77
CA ASP A 272 1.90 -4.56 2.74
C ASP A 272 1.93 -3.05 2.43
N GLU A 273 1.23 -2.25 3.25
CA GLU A 273 1.07 -0.80 3.05
C GLU A 273 0.46 -0.39 1.70
N LEU A 274 -0.29 -1.30 1.05
CA LEU A 274 -1.06 -1.00 -0.16
C LEU A 274 -2.56 -1.01 0.13
N PRO A 275 -3.34 -0.09 -0.46
CA PRO A 275 -4.80 -0.10 -0.36
C PRO A 275 -5.45 -1.42 -0.80
N LEU A 276 -6.68 -1.66 -0.34
CA LEU A 276 -7.58 -2.69 -0.87
C LEU A 276 -8.57 -2.01 -1.82
N MET A 277 -8.29 -2.07 -3.13
CA MET A 277 -9.09 -1.45 -4.17
C MET A 277 -9.52 -2.47 -5.25
N GLY A 278 -10.80 -2.78 -5.34
CA GLY A 278 -11.32 -3.70 -6.36
C GLY A 278 -12.56 -4.47 -5.93
N PRO A 279 -12.95 -5.52 -6.66
CA PRO A 279 -14.14 -6.30 -6.34
C PRO A 279 -13.94 -7.09 -5.04
N ALA A 280 -14.96 -7.10 -4.18
CA ALA A 280 -15.02 -7.98 -3.02
C ALA A 280 -15.15 -9.44 -3.47
N TRP A 281 -14.49 -10.36 -2.76
CA TRP A 281 -14.56 -11.78 -3.09
C TRP A 281 -15.94 -12.36 -2.75
N GLY A 282 -16.46 -13.19 -3.66
CA GLY A 282 -17.73 -13.90 -3.46
C GLY A 282 -18.99 -13.03 -3.54
N LEU A 283 -18.87 -11.71 -3.67
CA LEU A 283 -20.00 -10.77 -3.63
C LEU A 283 -20.10 -9.97 -4.95
N PRO A 284 -21.04 -10.32 -5.84
CA PRO A 284 -21.23 -9.58 -7.09
C PRO A 284 -21.58 -8.12 -6.82
N ASN A 285 -20.96 -7.21 -7.58
CA ASN A 285 -21.17 -5.76 -7.52
C ASN A 285 -20.89 -5.10 -6.15
N VAL A 286 -20.15 -5.77 -5.27
CA VAL A 286 -19.58 -5.16 -4.08
C VAL A 286 -18.10 -4.86 -4.34
N TRP A 287 -17.67 -3.66 -4.01
CA TRP A 287 -16.33 -3.16 -4.26
C TRP A 287 -15.72 -2.63 -2.97
N LEU A 288 -14.41 -2.78 -2.82
CA LEU A 288 -13.65 -2.27 -1.68
C LEU A 288 -12.76 -1.11 -2.15
N ALA A 289 -12.69 -0.09 -1.31
CA ALA A 289 -11.77 1.03 -1.31
C ALA A 289 -11.33 1.27 0.15
N GLU A 290 -10.76 0.23 0.75
CA GLU A 290 -10.50 0.12 2.19
C GLU A 290 -9.00 -0.04 2.47
N GLY A 291 -8.60 -0.03 3.75
CA GLY A 291 -7.23 -0.35 4.13
C GLY A 291 -6.20 0.65 3.61
N VAL A 292 -6.57 1.92 3.43
CA VAL A 292 -5.80 2.89 2.65
C VAL A 292 -4.71 3.59 3.49
N PRO A 293 -3.42 3.28 3.31
CA PRO A 293 -2.34 3.89 4.08
C PRO A 293 -2.04 5.28 3.50
N GLY A 294 -2.25 6.35 4.28
CA GLY A 294 -2.15 7.71 3.76
C GLY A 294 -3.28 8.05 2.78
N GLY A 295 -4.54 8.00 3.24
CA GLY A 295 -5.73 8.16 2.42
C GLY A 295 -5.78 9.40 1.52
N ILE A 296 -5.13 10.50 1.91
CA ILE A 296 -5.05 11.72 1.10
C ILE A 296 -4.14 11.54 -0.13
N LEU A 297 -3.09 10.73 -0.02
CA LEU A 297 -2.22 10.42 -1.16
C LEU A 297 -2.94 9.55 -2.20
N TRP A 298 -3.75 8.60 -1.73
CA TRP A 298 -4.39 7.60 -2.57
C TRP A 298 -5.80 7.95 -3.02
N GLY A 299 -6.50 8.85 -2.32
CA GLY A 299 -7.94 9.06 -2.47
C GLY A 299 -8.37 9.41 -3.89
N GLY A 300 -7.69 10.35 -4.54
CA GLY A 300 -7.97 10.72 -5.94
C GLY A 300 -7.77 9.55 -6.90
N THR A 301 -6.66 8.84 -6.78
CA THR A 301 -6.37 7.64 -7.59
C THR A 301 -7.39 6.51 -7.37
N ILE A 302 -7.73 6.21 -6.12
CA ILE A 302 -8.65 5.12 -5.80
C ILE A 302 -10.02 5.43 -6.38
N GLY A 303 -10.51 6.66 -6.19
CA GLY A 303 -11.77 7.09 -6.79
C GLY A 303 -11.75 6.97 -8.32
N TYR A 304 -10.67 7.43 -8.97
CA TYR A 304 -10.54 7.37 -10.42
C TYR A 304 -10.54 5.94 -10.96
N TYR A 305 -9.58 5.12 -10.54
CA TYR A 305 -9.41 3.76 -11.08
C TYR A 305 -10.51 2.79 -10.64
N LEU A 306 -11.10 2.97 -9.45
CA LEU A 306 -12.25 2.16 -9.08
C LEU A 306 -13.48 2.53 -9.92
N SER A 307 -13.70 3.83 -10.19
CA SER A 307 -14.80 4.26 -11.07
C SER A 307 -14.63 3.73 -12.49
N GLU A 308 -13.41 3.75 -13.03
CA GLU A 308 -13.08 3.16 -14.32
C GLU A 308 -13.40 1.66 -14.33
N ARG A 309 -12.98 0.92 -13.28
CA ARG A 309 -13.29 -0.51 -13.16
C ARG A 309 -14.79 -0.80 -13.15
N VAL A 310 -15.55 0.00 -12.41
CA VAL A 310 -17.01 -0.19 -12.23
C VAL A 310 -17.74 0.10 -13.54
N VAL A 311 -17.36 1.16 -14.26
CA VAL A 311 -18.06 1.62 -15.47
C VAL A 311 -17.61 0.86 -16.71
N GLU A 312 -16.31 0.66 -16.89
CA GLU A 312 -15.71 0.11 -18.12
C GLU A 312 -15.39 -1.39 -18.00
N GLY A 313 -15.49 -1.97 -16.80
CA GLY A 313 -15.18 -3.38 -16.53
C GLY A 313 -13.68 -3.71 -16.49
N GLY A 314 -12.81 -2.72 -16.62
CA GLY A 314 -11.36 -2.85 -16.66
C GLY A 314 -10.67 -1.54 -16.28
N ASN A 315 -9.36 -1.60 -15.99
CA ASN A 315 -8.56 -0.40 -15.70
C ASN A 315 -7.58 -0.12 -16.83
N SER A 316 -7.28 1.15 -17.08
CA SER A 316 -6.25 1.61 -18.01
C SER A 316 -4.83 1.40 -17.47
N LEU A 317 -4.69 1.26 -16.15
CA LEU A 317 -3.47 0.86 -15.47
C LEU A 317 -3.66 -0.53 -14.85
N ASP A 318 -2.59 -1.32 -14.76
CA ASP A 318 -2.62 -2.52 -13.93
C ASP A 318 -2.70 -2.13 -12.45
N THR A 319 -3.74 -2.62 -11.77
CA THR A 319 -4.01 -2.38 -10.35
C THR A 319 -4.08 -3.69 -9.57
N SER A 320 -3.49 -4.77 -10.09
CA SER A 320 -3.50 -6.10 -9.45
C SER A 320 -2.88 -6.09 -8.05
N ASP A 321 -1.84 -5.29 -7.83
CA ASP A 321 -1.22 -5.10 -6.51
C ASP A 321 -2.17 -4.46 -5.47
N LEU A 322 -3.23 -3.79 -5.92
CA LEU A 322 -4.24 -3.20 -5.04
C LEU A 322 -5.48 -4.10 -4.89
N ASP A 323 -5.60 -5.16 -5.69
CA ASP A 323 -6.77 -6.03 -5.65
C ASP A 323 -6.92 -6.64 -4.24
N PRO A 324 -8.11 -6.53 -3.60
CA PRO A 324 -8.29 -7.05 -2.25
C PRO A 324 -8.07 -8.57 -2.15
N ARG A 325 -8.18 -9.28 -3.29
CA ARG A 325 -8.05 -10.73 -3.40
C ARG A 325 -6.59 -11.19 -3.53
N ARG A 326 -5.62 -10.26 -3.45
CA ARG A 326 -4.19 -10.61 -3.32
C ARG A 326 -3.89 -11.31 -1.99
N PHE A 327 -4.74 -11.08 -0.98
CA PHE A 327 -4.72 -11.82 0.27
C PHE A 327 -5.66 -13.02 0.21
N GLY A 328 -5.17 -14.18 0.66
CA GLY A 328 -5.94 -15.40 0.76
C GLY A 328 -6.53 -15.61 2.15
N ASP A 329 -7.12 -16.79 2.33
CA ASP A 329 -7.68 -17.32 3.58
C ASP A 329 -6.71 -17.38 4.78
N TYR A 330 -5.39 -17.32 4.55
CA TYR A 330 -4.40 -17.20 5.63
C TYR A 330 -4.41 -15.83 6.31
N ALA A 331 -4.90 -14.79 5.63
CA ALA A 331 -4.86 -13.41 6.11
C ALA A 331 -5.97 -13.11 7.14
N ASN A 332 -6.06 -13.95 8.16
CA ASN A 332 -6.98 -13.75 9.28
C ASN A 332 -6.57 -12.56 10.15
N LYS A 333 -7.39 -12.24 11.16
CA LYS A 333 -7.13 -11.15 12.11
C LYS A 333 -5.75 -11.20 12.78
N GLU A 334 -5.30 -12.36 13.27
CA GLU A 334 -4.01 -12.47 13.97
C GLU A 334 -2.82 -12.29 13.03
N TRP A 335 -2.91 -12.85 11.83
CA TRP A 335 -1.92 -12.60 10.78
C TRP A 335 -1.87 -11.11 10.43
N THR A 336 -3.04 -10.50 10.21
CA THR A 336 -3.16 -9.08 9.85
C THR A 336 -2.56 -8.20 10.95
N ARG A 337 -2.86 -8.50 12.22
CA ARG A 337 -2.35 -7.79 13.40
C ARG A 337 -0.82 -7.79 13.44
N ALA A 338 -0.21 -8.97 13.28
CA ALA A 338 1.23 -9.11 13.29
C ALA A 338 1.90 -8.41 12.09
N LYS A 339 1.34 -8.56 10.89
CA LYS A 339 1.87 -7.95 9.67
C LYS A 339 1.72 -6.43 9.63
N VAL A 340 0.57 -5.89 10.05
CA VAL A 340 0.38 -4.44 10.16
C VAL A 340 1.37 -3.84 11.15
N ARG A 341 1.63 -4.51 12.28
CA ARG A 341 2.64 -4.06 13.24
C ARG A 341 4.05 -4.06 12.65
N GLU A 342 4.38 -5.08 11.89
CA GLU A 342 5.67 -5.21 11.23
C GLU A 342 5.84 -4.16 10.13
N ALA A 343 4.83 -4.01 9.25
CA ALA A 343 4.83 -3.05 8.14
C ALA A 343 5.08 -1.62 8.64
N TRP A 344 4.17 -1.09 9.48
CA TRP A 344 4.31 0.28 9.99
C TRP A 344 5.50 0.43 10.94
N GLY A 345 5.69 -0.53 11.85
CA GLY A 345 6.75 -0.43 12.85
C GLY A 345 8.17 -0.45 12.25
N THR A 346 8.30 -0.88 11.00
CA THR A 346 9.55 -0.85 10.24
C THR A 346 9.46 0.07 9.00
N HIS A 347 8.48 0.99 8.96
CA HIS A 347 8.21 1.88 7.83
C HIS A 347 9.42 2.74 7.46
N ALA A 348 10.19 3.18 8.48
CA ALA A 348 11.39 3.97 8.29
C ALA A 348 12.65 3.15 7.98
N GLU A 349 12.60 1.83 8.11
CA GLU A 349 13.79 1.00 7.89
C GLU A 349 14.19 0.91 6.42
N GLN A 350 15.46 0.57 6.17
CA GLN A 350 15.92 0.24 4.83
C GLN A 350 15.22 -1.03 4.34
N LYS A 351 14.52 -0.91 3.20
CA LYS A 351 13.98 -2.05 2.47
C LYS A 351 14.85 -2.37 1.27
N TYR A 352 15.01 -3.65 0.96
CA TYR A 352 15.81 -4.12 -0.17
C TYR A 352 14.95 -4.87 -1.19
N PRO A 353 15.38 -4.95 -2.46
CA PRO A 353 14.69 -5.75 -3.47
C PRO A 353 14.54 -7.21 -3.03
N GLY A 354 13.32 -7.73 -3.10
CA GLY A 354 12.98 -9.10 -2.71
C GLY A 354 13.07 -9.37 -1.20
N GLN A 355 13.17 -8.33 -0.36
CA GLN A 355 13.15 -8.51 1.09
C GLN A 355 11.79 -9.00 1.58
N ASP A 356 11.81 -10.12 2.29
CA ASP A 356 10.65 -10.61 3.02
C ASP A 356 10.57 -10.02 4.42
N MET A 357 9.34 -9.97 4.91
CA MET A 357 8.96 -9.43 6.21
C MET A 357 8.41 -10.61 7.06
N PRO A 358 9.21 -11.15 7.99
CA PRO A 358 9.00 -12.49 8.57
C PRO A 358 7.85 -12.64 9.58
N ALA A 359 7.23 -11.56 10.05
CA ALA A 359 6.17 -11.67 11.06
C ALA A 359 5.03 -12.58 10.57
N ALA A 360 4.46 -13.32 11.51
CA ALA A 360 3.40 -14.31 11.28
C ALA A 360 3.78 -15.44 10.30
N ARG A 361 5.05 -15.83 10.16
CA ARG A 361 5.44 -17.04 9.42
C ARG A 361 5.71 -18.24 10.35
N PRO A 362 5.50 -19.48 9.85
CA PRO A 362 4.89 -19.84 8.57
C PRO A 362 3.36 -19.85 8.63
N GLN A 363 2.68 -19.64 7.49
CA GLN A 363 1.21 -19.77 7.38
C GLN A 363 0.78 -21.04 6.65
N LYS A 364 1.35 -21.30 5.47
CA LYS A 364 1.11 -22.52 4.68
C LYS A 364 2.45 -23.18 4.36
N THR A 365 2.57 -24.48 4.61
CA THR A 365 3.76 -25.26 4.31
C THR A 365 3.42 -26.41 3.38
N ALA A 366 4.28 -26.67 2.40
CA ALA A 366 4.16 -27.86 1.56
C ALA A 366 4.54 -29.12 2.37
N PRO A 367 4.06 -30.32 1.99
CA PRO A 367 4.49 -31.57 2.64
C PRO A 367 6.01 -31.82 2.62
N SER A 368 6.73 -31.16 1.71
CA SER A 368 8.18 -31.19 1.58
C SER A 368 8.91 -30.22 2.52
N TYR A 369 8.21 -29.36 3.27
CA TYR A 369 8.79 -28.23 4.03
C TYR A 369 9.93 -28.65 4.96
N ASP A 370 9.71 -29.65 5.82
CA ASP A 370 10.75 -30.10 6.76
C ASP A 370 11.97 -30.63 6.01
N ARG A 371 11.73 -31.40 4.94
CA ARG A 371 12.82 -31.96 4.12
C ARG A 371 13.61 -30.88 3.41
N LEU A 372 12.95 -29.86 2.87
CA LEU A 372 13.62 -28.75 2.20
C LEU A 372 14.39 -27.89 3.21
N THR A 373 13.87 -27.72 4.43
CA THR A 373 14.57 -27.05 5.54
C THR A 373 15.87 -27.78 5.90
N GLU A 374 15.83 -29.11 6.04
CA GLU A 374 17.03 -29.93 6.27
C GLU A 374 18.08 -29.81 5.15
N LEU A 375 17.62 -29.54 3.92
CA LEU A 375 18.49 -29.33 2.75
C LEU A 375 19.00 -27.88 2.62
N GLY A 376 18.68 -27.02 3.60
CA GLY A 376 19.15 -25.64 3.67
C GLY A 376 18.28 -24.64 2.92
N ALA A 377 16.98 -24.91 2.74
CA ALA A 377 16.07 -23.95 2.10
C ALA A 377 16.11 -22.58 2.80
N VAL A 378 16.34 -21.54 2.01
CA VAL A 378 16.18 -20.16 2.40
C VAL A 378 14.78 -19.72 1.99
N TRP A 379 13.90 -19.60 2.98
CA TRP A 379 12.47 -19.48 2.76
C TRP A 379 12.02 -18.05 2.47
N GLY A 380 11.32 -17.87 1.35
CA GLY A 380 10.46 -16.72 1.08
C GLY A 380 8.97 -17.04 1.22
N VAL A 381 8.11 -16.08 0.89
CA VAL A 381 6.64 -16.24 0.94
C VAL A 381 5.99 -15.95 -0.40
N LEU A 382 5.04 -16.80 -0.79
CA LEU A 382 4.13 -16.55 -1.91
C LEU A 382 2.68 -16.87 -1.50
N ASN A 383 1.82 -15.86 -1.39
CA ASN A 383 0.40 -16.02 -1.04
C ASN A 383 0.17 -16.89 0.24
N GLY A 384 0.99 -16.65 1.27
CA GLY A 384 0.99 -17.37 2.53
C GLY A 384 1.78 -18.69 2.53
N TRP A 385 2.19 -19.19 1.36
CA TRP A 385 3.05 -20.38 1.27
C TRP A 385 4.51 -20.06 1.51
N GLU A 386 5.16 -20.90 2.30
CA GLU A 386 6.61 -20.95 2.39
C GLU A 386 7.18 -21.56 1.10
N MET A 387 7.99 -20.80 0.38
CA MET A 387 8.63 -21.21 -0.87
C MET A 387 10.15 -21.06 -0.77
N PRO A 388 10.96 -22.06 -1.14
CA PRO A 388 12.41 -21.89 -1.15
C PRO A 388 12.81 -20.89 -2.23
N ASN A 389 13.49 -19.81 -1.84
CA ASN A 389 14.08 -18.86 -2.80
C ASN A 389 15.39 -19.42 -3.38
N TRP A 390 16.18 -20.10 -2.55
CA TRP A 390 17.44 -20.78 -2.87
C TRP A 390 17.84 -21.70 -1.71
N PHE A 391 18.92 -22.47 -1.85
CA PHE A 391 19.41 -23.40 -0.84
C PHE A 391 20.81 -23.04 -0.34
N ALA A 392 20.93 -22.79 0.95
CA ALA A 392 22.20 -22.63 1.63
C ALA A 392 22.96 -23.96 1.73
N ARG A 393 24.25 -23.93 1.41
CA ARG A 393 25.15 -25.09 1.43
C ARG A 393 26.53 -24.70 1.93
N GLY A 394 27.36 -25.69 2.25
CA GLY A 394 28.77 -25.45 2.61
C GLY A 394 28.95 -24.65 3.91
N GLY A 395 28.01 -24.75 4.85
CA GLY A 395 28.05 -24.01 6.12
C GLY A 395 27.55 -22.57 6.06
N VAL A 396 27.02 -22.12 4.92
CA VAL A 396 26.32 -20.84 4.81
C VAL A 396 25.03 -20.91 5.63
N GLU A 397 24.73 -19.85 6.38
CA GLU A 397 23.47 -19.71 7.12
C GLU A 397 22.27 -19.70 6.16
N ALA A 398 21.21 -20.43 6.50
CA ALA A 398 19.97 -20.48 5.73
C ALA A 398 19.12 -19.21 5.94
N LYS A 399 19.70 -18.06 5.58
CA LYS A 399 19.09 -16.73 5.69
C LYS A 399 19.39 -15.94 4.42
N ASP A 400 18.40 -15.22 3.93
CA ASP A 400 18.56 -14.47 2.69
C ASP A 400 19.55 -13.30 2.87
N GLN A 401 20.26 -12.99 1.79
CA GLN A 401 21.25 -11.92 1.70
C GLN A 401 20.67 -10.83 0.81
N TYR A 402 20.06 -9.83 1.45
CA TYR A 402 19.46 -8.68 0.79
C TYR A 402 20.49 -7.57 0.56
N SER A 403 20.47 -6.97 -0.63
CA SER A 403 21.32 -5.84 -0.97
C SER A 403 20.82 -5.17 -2.25
N TRP A 404 21.18 -3.89 -2.43
CA TRP A 404 21.10 -3.19 -3.71
C TRP A 404 22.24 -3.58 -4.68
N ARG A 405 23.14 -4.48 -4.26
CA ARG A 405 24.27 -4.98 -5.04
C ARG A 405 24.27 -6.51 -5.09
N TRP A 406 25.16 -7.05 -5.92
CA TRP A 406 25.43 -8.47 -5.96
C TRP A 406 25.87 -9.00 -4.59
N THR A 407 25.31 -10.14 -4.17
CA THR A 407 25.67 -10.82 -2.94
C THR A 407 26.21 -12.23 -3.24
N PRO A 408 26.99 -12.83 -2.32
CA PRO A 408 27.49 -14.19 -2.49
C PRO A 408 26.41 -15.25 -2.78
N LYS A 409 25.14 -15.02 -2.37
CA LYS A 409 24.01 -15.92 -2.70
C LYS A 409 23.90 -16.20 -4.20
N GLY A 410 24.26 -15.24 -5.05
CA GLY A 410 24.18 -15.40 -6.50
C GLY A 410 25.09 -16.50 -7.05
N ASN A 411 26.19 -16.82 -6.36
CA ASN A 411 27.04 -17.96 -6.75
C ASN A 411 26.33 -19.30 -6.48
N LEU A 412 25.65 -19.42 -5.33
CA LEU A 412 24.89 -20.62 -4.96
C LEU A 412 23.67 -20.81 -5.88
N VAL A 413 22.95 -19.74 -6.18
CA VAL A 413 21.89 -19.76 -7.19
C VAL A 413 22.46 -20.16 -8.57
N GLY A 414 23.64 -19.68 -8.93
CA GLY A 414 24.34 -20.09 -10.14
C GLY A 414 24.63 -21.58 -10.20
N GLU A 415 25.04 -22.19 -9.08
CA GLU A 415 25.23 -23.64 -8.96
C GLU A 415 23.92 -24.40 -9.12
N GLU A 416 22.81 -23.92 -8.54
CA GLU A 416 21.48 -24.51 -8.73
C GLU A 416 21.07 -24.49 -10.21
N VAL A 417 21.23 -23.34 -10.88
CA VAL A 417 20.94 -23.21 -12.31
C VAL A 417 21.78 -24.19 -13.14
N LEU A 418 23.08 -24.31 -12.85
CA LEU A 418 23.96 -25.26 -13.53
C LEU A 418 23.57 -26.72 -13.26
N ALA A 419 23.11 -27.05 -12.06
CA ALA A 419 22.62 -28.38 -11.72
C ALA A 419 21.35 -28.73 -12.52
N VAL A 420 20.39 -27.81 -12.65
CA VAL A 420 19.20 -28.02 -13.50
C VAL A 420 19.60 -28.21 -14.96
N ARG A 421 20.58 -27.44 -15.46
CA ARG A 421 21.02 -27.51 -16.86
C ARG A 421 21.76 -28.80 -17.19
N ASN A 422 22.58 -29.31 -16.27
CA ASN A 422 23.52 -30.39 -16.55
C ASN A 422 23.16 -31.72 -15.86
N ALA A 423 22.12 -31.74 -15.03
CA ALA A 423 21.65 -32.92 -14.31
C ALA A 423 20.12 -32.91 -14.17
N VAL A 424 19.60 -32.90 -12.93
CA VAL A 424 18.17 -32.90 -12.61
C VAL A 424 17.93 -31.97 -11.43
N GLY A 425 16.93 -31.11 -11.55
CA GLY A 425 16.45 -30.26 -10.46
C GLY A 425 15.05 -30.65 -10.01
N LEU A 426 14.77 -30.42 -8.73
CA LEU A 426 13.42 -30.49 -8.17
C LEU A 426 13.05 -29.08 -7.71
N VAL A 427 11.88 -28.62 -8.13
CA VAL A 427 11.31 -27.33 -7.72
C VAL A 427 9.97 -27.61 -7.05
N GLU A 428 9.74 -27.01 -5.88
CA GLU A 428 8.48 -27.11 -5.16
C GLU A 428 7.42 -26.23 -5.85
N MET A 429 6.34 -26.85 -6.34
CA MET A 429 5.30 -26.20 -7.15
C MET A 429 3.93 -26.18 -6.45
N THR A 430 3.85 -26.65 -5.20
CA THR A 430 2.64 -26.57 -4.35
C THR A 430 2.06 -25.16 -4.26
N PRO A 431 2.85 -24.07 -4.15
CA PRO A 431 2.31 -22.71 -4.05
C PRO A 431 1.53 -22.20 -5.27
N MET A 432 1.73 -22.79 -6.47
CA MET A 432 1.01 -22.36 -7.67
C MET A 432 -0.51 -22.47 -7.47
N THR A 433 -1.27 -21.49 -7.93
CA THR A 433 -2.74 -21.57 -7.93
C THR A 433 -3.19 -22.67 -8.88
N LYS A 434 -4.22 -23.41 -8.50
CA LYS A 434 -4.70 -24.60 -9.23
C LYS A 434 -6.23 -24.56 -9.27
N PHE A 435 -6.82 -24.65 -10.45
CA PHE A 435 -8.26 -24.72 -10.64
C PHE A 435 -8.65 -26.01 -11.37
N GLU A 436 -9.75 -26.62 -10.93
CA GLU A 436 -10.43 -27.66 -11.69
C GLU A 436 -11.72 -27.08 -12.28
N VAL A 437 -11.91 -27.24 -13.59
CA VAL A 437 -13.10 -26.80 -14.30
C VAL A 437 -13.74 -28.02 -14.95
N SER A 438 -14.97 -28.34 -14.55
CA SER A 438 -15.66 -29.55 -14.99
C SER A 438 -17.15 -29.33 -15.29
N GLY A 439 -17.72 -30.25 -16.08
CA GLY A 439 -19.14 -30.29 -16.44
C GLY A 439 -19.42 -30.04 -17.93
N PRO A 440 -20.65 -30.30 -18.40
CA PRO A 440 -20.98 -30.44 -19.84
C PRO A 440 -20.77 -29.17 -20.68
N ASN A 441 -20.52 -28.02 -20.05
CA ASN A 441 -20.26 -26.75 -20.72
C ASN A 441 -18.85 -26.20 -20.43
N ALA A 442 -17.98 -26.96 -19.74
CA ALA A 442 -16.64 -26.50 -19.35
C ALA A 442 -15.81 -26.08 -20.57
N ALA A 443 -15.77 -26.91 -21.61
CA ALA A 443 -15.05 -26.59 -22.84
C ALA A 443 -15.61 -25.32 -23.50
N ARG A 444 -16.93 -25.22 -23.67
CA ARG A 444 -17.57 -24.05 -24.30
C ARG A 444 -17.32 -22.76 -23.52
N TRP A 445 -17.34 -22.84 -22.19
CA TRP A 445 -17.09 -21.68 -21.34
C TRP A 445 -15.61 -21.26 -21.41
N LEU A 446 -14.67 -22.21 -21.29
CA LEU A 446 -13.23 -21.91 -21.38
C LEU A 446 -12.88 -21.30 -22.74
N ASP A 447 -13.36 -21.88 -23.85
CA ASP A 447 -13.14 -21.40 -25.22
C ASP A 447 -13.62 -19.96 -25.44
N ARG A 448 -14.55 -19.47 -24.60
CA ARG A 448 -15.04 -18.08 -24.64
C ARG A 448 -14.13 -17.11 -23.89
N ILE A 449 -13.41 -17.54 -22.86
CA ILE A 449 -12.65 -16.65 -21.98
C ILE A 449 -11.13 -16.70 -22.23
N ILE A 450 -10.63 -17.75 -22.85
CA ILE A 450 -9.21 -17.85 -23.21
C ILE A 450 -8.99 -17.55 -24.69
N ALA A 451 -7.84 -16.94 -25.02
CA ALA A 451 -7.52 -16.52 -26.38
C ALA A 451 -6.94 -17.63 -27.27
N ASN A 452 -6.43 -18.72 -26.68
CA ASN A 452 -5.83 -19.82 -27.44
C ASN A 452 -6.83 -20.97 -27.62
N ARG A 453 -6.61 -21.81 -28.65
CA ARG A 453 -7.42 -23.02 -28.84
C ARG A 453 -7.27 -23.96 -27.65
N LEU A 454 -8.38 -24.55 -27.20
CA LEU A 454 -8.34 -25.57 -26.17
C LEU A 454 -7.53 -26.80 -26.62
N PRO A 455 -6.80 -27.45 -25.69
CA PRO A 455 -6.05 -28.65 -26.01
C PRO A 455 -6.98 -29.84 -26.23
N ALA A 456 -6.49 -30.83 -26.99
CA ALA A 456 -7.11 -32.15 -27.04
C ALA A 456 -7.01 -32.86 -25.68
N VAL A 457 -7.84 -33.87 -25.45
CA VAL A 457 -7.76 -34.69 -24.22
C VAL A 457 -6.36 -35.30 -24.08
N GLY A 458 -5.80 -35.24 -22.88
CA GLY A 458 -4.44 -35.68 -22.57
C GLY A 458 -3.34 -34.72 -23.05
N LYS A 459 -3.69 -33.50 -23.47
CA LYS A 459 -2.73 -32.46 -23.88
C LYS A 459 -2.82 -31.23 -22.97
N VAL A 460 -1.76 -30.43 -23.04
CA VAL A 460 -1.63 -29.15 -22.35
C VAL A 460 -1.35 -28.05 -23.37
N THR A 461 -1.83 -26.84 -23.09
CA THR A 461 -1.50 -25.63 -23.86
C THR A 461 -1.36 -24.45 -22.91
N LEU A 462 -0.58 -23.45 -23.32
CA LEU A 462 -0.54 -22.15 -22.66
C LEU A 462 -1.63 -21.27 -23.27
N ALA A 463 -2.44 -20.62 -22.44
CA ALA A 463 -3.53 -19.77 -22.91
C ALA A 463 -3.70 -18.53 -22.02
N HIS A 464 -4.11 -17.43 -22.63
CA HIS A 464 -4.31 -16.16 -21.93
C HIS A 464 -5.79 -15.88 -21.75
N HIS A 465 -6.20 -15.47 -20.56
CA HIS A 465 -7.48 -14.82 -20.32
C HIS A 465 -7.31 -13.33 -20.57
N LEU A 466 -8.07 -12.79 -21.51
CA LEU A 466 -7.98 -11.38 -21.89
C LEU A 466 -9.11 -10.56 -21.29
N THR A 467 -8.84 -9.28 -21.02
CA THR A 467 -9.87 -8.29 -20.75
C THR A 467 -10.63 -7.95 -22.04
N ALA A 468 -11.80 -7.32 -21.92
CA ALA A 468 -12.60 -6.88 -23.07
C ALA A 468 -11.82 -5.95 -24.03
N ASN A 469 -10.83 -5.22 -23.51
CA ASN A 469 -9.98 -4.29 -24.27
C ASN A 469 -8.67 -4.94 -24.78
N GLY A 470 -8.51 -6.26 -24.62
CA GLY A 470 -7.35 -7.01 -25.12
C GLY A 470 -6.13 -7.01 -24.20
N GLY A 471 -6.24 -6.50 -22.97
CA GLY A 471 -5.19 -6.64 -21.95
C GLY A 471 -5.11 -8.08 -21.42
N VAL A 472 -3.93 -8.51 -20.97
CA VAL A 472 -3.76 -9.86 -20.39
C VAL A 472 -4.14 -9.83 -18.92
N GLN A 473 -5.25 -10.50 -18.57
CA GLN A 473 -5.76 -10.59 -17.19
C GLN A 473 -5.08 -11.73 -16.42
N ALA A 474 -4.79 -12.83 -17.11
CA ALA A 474 -4.07 -13.98 -16.57
C ALA A 474 -3.49 -14.83 -17.72
N GLU A 475 -2.44 -15.58 -17.41
CA GLU A 475 -1.93 -16.66 -18.25
C GLU A 475 -2.14 -17.98 -17.50
N TYR A 476 -2.59 -19.01 -18.20
CA TYR A 476 -2.83 -20.33 -17.64
C TYR A 476 -2.13 -21.41 -18.47
N MET A 477 -1.57 -22.40 -17.77
CA MET A 477 -1.34 -23.72 -18.35
C MET A 477 -2.63 -24.52 -18.24
N VAL A 478 -3.28 -24.76 -19.38
CA VAL A 478 -4.55 -25.48 -19.46
C VAL A 478 -4.27 -26.93 -19.86
N ALA A 479 -4.52 -27.87 -18.95
CA ALA A 479 -4.49 -29.30 -19.23
C ALA A 479 -5.92 -29.85 -19.36
N ARG A 480 -6.21 -30.59 -20.43
CA ARG A 480 -7.51 -31.27 -20.61
C ARG A 480 -7.40 -32.72 -20.18
N LEU A 481 -7.89 -33.02 -18.98
CA LEU A 481 -7.78 -34.34 -18.35
C LEU A 481 -8.88 -35.31 -18.80
N GLY A 482 -10.01 -34.80 -19.28
CA GLY A 482 -11.13 -35.56 -19.84
C GLY A 482 -11.93 -34.75 -20.85
N GLU A 483 -13.01 -35.30 -21.39
CA GLU A 483 -13.85 -34.57 -22.36
C GLU A 483 -14.35 -33.24 -21.79
N ASP A 484 -14.83 -33.27 -20.54
CA ASP A 484 -15.39 -32.12 -19.82
C ASP A 484 -14.66 -31.88 -18.49
N LEU A 485 -13.35 -32.14 -18.44
CA LEU A 485 -12.52 -31.95 -17.24
C LEU A 485 -11.20 -31.27 -17.62
N PHE A 486 -10.96 -30.11 -17.03
CA PHE A 486 -9.78 -29.28 -17.26
C PHE A 486 -9.11 -28.93 -15.93
N TYR A 487 -7.79 -28.85 -15.98
CA TYR A 487 -6.95 -28.41 -14.87
C TYR A 487 -6.15 -27.20 -15.33
N LEU A 488 -6.29 -26.08 -14.62
CA LEU A 488 -5.61 -24.83 -14.92
C LEU A 488 -4.62 -24.53 -13.80
N ILE A 489 -3.40 -24.17 -14.20
CA ILE A 489 -2.35 -23.66 -13.32
C ILE A 489 -2.07 -22.22 -13.74
#